data_AF-A0AAE0RD70-F1
#
_entry.id   AF-A0AAE0RD70-F1
#
_cell.length_a   1.000
_cell.length_b   1.000
_cell.length_c   1.000
_cell.angle_alpha   90.00
_cell.angle_beta   90.00
_cell.angle_gamma   90.00
#
_symmetry.space_group_name_H-M   'P 1'
#
loop_
_entity.id
_entity.type
_entity.pdbx_description
1 polymer ?
#
loop_
_entity_poly.entity_id
_entity_poly.type
_entity_poly.pdbx_seq_one_letter_code
_entity_poly.pdbx_strand_id
1 'polypeptide(L)'
;MGQMLALGDIKAILSQSLGKAKMIEIFQNVNLKKEAEGQIYDPRSFGPHCNSIWHSLRDSYPTRADPGRVEKIKMEEDESVAEFVLRLQKAWREEMGGAWDETAASQTLFRMMVKKALPREVQDQLDTVVGLSTMAWPTFEANIVHYVELHRRKEREAKKAADSLVMQLHKAQLSKLARNKQDIMEKKKEEKMWQSKQQCW
;
A
#
# COMPACT_ATOMS: atom_id res chain seq x y z
N MET A 1 12.19 -21.92 32.55
CA MET A 1 13.34 -21.00 32.68
C MET A 1 13.88 -20.74 31.28
N GLY A 2 13.88 -19.48 30.83
CA GLY A 2 14.42 -19.13 29.51
C GLY A 2 15.95 -19.10 29.53
N GLN A 3 16.60 -19.64 28.50
CA GLN A 3 18.05 -19.55 28.34
C GLN A 3 18.43 -18.07 28.09
N MET A 4 19.33 -17.53 28.91
CA MET A 4 19.89 -16.19 28.68
C MET A 4 21.09 -16.32 27.75
N LEU A 5 21.07 -15.59 26.64
CA LEU A 5 22.20 -15.53 25.70
C LEU A 5 23.41 -14.87 26.37
N ALA A 6 24.58 -15.47 26.20
CA ALA A 6 25.84 -14.89 26.65
C ALA A 6 26.48 -14.05 25.53
N LEU A 7 27.34 -13.10 25.92
CA LEU A 7 28.13 -12.33 24.96
C LEU A 7 29.04 -13.23 24.10
N GLY A 8 29.53 -14.33 24.68
CA GLY A 8 30.34 -15.32 23.95
C GLY A 8 29.59 -15.97 22.78
N ASP A 9 28.30 -16.25 22.93
CA ASP A 9 27.46 -16.83 21.86
C ASP A 9 27.34 -15.87 20.68
N ILE A 10 27.06 -14.60 20.98
CA ILE A 10 26.94 -13.53 19.96
C ILE A 10 28.28 -13.25 19.29
N LYS A 11 29.38 -13.26 20.05
CA LYS A 11 30.74 -13.14 19.52
C LYS A 11 31.05 -14.27 18.53
N ALA A 12 30.74 -15.51 18.88
CA ALA A 12 30.94 -16.66 18.00
C ALA A 12 30.14 -16.50 16.69
N ILE A 13 28.84 -16.19 16.78
CA ILE A 13 27.95 -15.97 15.64
C ILE A 13 28.49 -14.86 14.72
N LEU A 14 28.88 -13.72 15.27
CA LEU A 14 29.39 -12.58 14.48
C LEU A 14 30.75 -12.88 13.85
N SER A 15 31.63 -13.59 14.56
CA SER A 15 32.93 -14.00 14.02
C SER A 15 32.78 -14.98 12.84
N GLN A 16 31.78 -15.86 12.89
CA GLN A 16 31.50 -16.84 11.83
C GLN A 16 30.80 -16.20 10.63
N SER A 17 29.87 -15.26 10.85
CA SER A 17 29.06 -14.64 9.79
C SER A 17 29.75 -13.46 9.10
N LEU A 18 30.42 -12.58 9.85
CA LEU A 18 31.01 -11.33 9.34
C LEU A 18 32.55 -11.38 9.26
N GLY A 19 33.16 -12.38 9.90
CA GLY A 19 34.61 -12.48 10.07
C GLY A 19 35.12 -11.81 11.34
N LYS A 20 36.26 -12.29 11.85
CA LYS A 20 36.84 -11.87 13.13
C LYS A 20 37.17 -10.38 13.19
N ALA A 21 37.68 -9.79 12.11
CA ALA A 21 38.06 -8.37 12.06
C ALA A 21 36.84 -7.45 12.29
N LYS A 22 35.75 -7.67 11.56
CA LYS A 22 34.52 -6.87 11.69
C LYS A 22 33.81 -7.07 13.02
N MET A 23 33.83 -8.30 13.56
CA MET A 23 33.31 -8.55 14.91
C MET A 23 34.06 -7.71 15.95
N ILE A 24 35.40 -7.64 15.85
CA ILE A 24 36.22 -6.83 16.77
C ILE A 24 35.85 -5.35 16.65
N GLU A 25 35.71 -4.82 15.44
CA GLU A 25 35.29 -3.43 15.21
C GLU A 25 33.92 -3.12 15.85
N ILE A 26 32.92 -3.99 15.65
CA ILE A 26 31.59 -3.84 16.23
C ILE A 26 31.65 -3.85 17.77
N PHE A 27 32.43 -4.77 18.37
CA PHE A 27 32.57 -4.83 19.82
C PHE A 27 33.35 -3.64 20.38
N GLN A 28 34.35 -3.13 19.66
CA GLN A 28 35.08 -1.93 20.03
C GLN A 28 34.17 -0.69 20.04
N ASN A 29 33.29 -0.56 19.05
CA ASN A 29 32.34 0.56 18.95
C ASN A 29 31.36 0.63 20.15
N VAL A 30 31.11 -0.50 20.81
CA VAL A 30 30.24 -0.58 21.99
C VAL A 30 31.02 -0.66 23.31
N ASN A 31 32.31 -0.29 23.31
CA ASN A 31 33.23 -0.32 24.45
C ASN A 31 33.49 -1.73 25.05
N LEU A 32 33.30 -2.80 24.26
CA LEU A 32 33.57 -4.19 24.64
C LEU A 32 34.91 -4.69 24.07
N LYS A 33 35.94 -3.84 24.09
CA LYS A 33 37.26 -4.15 23.50
C LYS A 33 37.94 -5.36 24.15
N LYS A 34 37.81 -5.51 25.47
CA LYS A 34 38.44 -6.62 26.21
C LYS A 34 37.79 -7.96 25.83
N GLU A 35 36.48 -7.94 25.67
CA GLU A 35 35.65 -9.07 25.28
C GLU A 35 35.82 -9.38 23.78
N ALA A 36 36.13 -8.39 22.94
CA ALA A 36 36.45 -8.60 21.52
C ALA A 36 37.73 -9.41 21.32
N GLU A 37 38.80 -9.03 22.04
CA GLU A 37 40.16 -9.57 21.88
C GLU A 37 40.41 -10.81 22.74
N GLY A 38 39.67 -10.95 23.85
CA GLY A 38 39.81 -12.07 24.78
C GLY A 38 39.42 -13.42 24.16
N GLN A 39 40.23 -14.45 24.39
CA GLN A 39 39.94 -15.83 23.98
C GLN A 39 38.91 -16.53 24.89
N ILE A 40 38.29 -15.79 25.79
CA ILE A 40 37.64 -16.31 26.99
C ILE A 40 36.14 -16.51 26.77
N TYR A 41 35.63 -17.62 27.29
CA TYR A 41 34.21 -17.84 27.53
C TYR A 41 33.67 -16.73 28.43
N ASP A 42 32.94 -15.77 27.87
CA ASP A 42 32.35 -14.67 28.64
C ASP A 42 30.99 -15.10 29.21
N PRO A 43 30.85 -15.31 30.53
CA PRO A 43 29.57 -15.64 31.16
C PRO A 43 28.63 -14.41 31.28
N ARG A 44 29.06 -13.27 30.72
CA ARG A 44 28.29 -12.02 30.79
C ARG A 44 27.03 -12.14 29.94
N SER A 45 25.92 -11.71 30.53
CA SER A 45 24.64 -11.65 29.83
C SER A 45 24.73 -10.70 28.63
N PHE A 46 24.17 -11.12 27.49
CA PHE A 46 24.03 -10.28 26.31
C PHE A 46 22.97 -9.18 26.49
N GLY A 47 21.98 -9.39 27.37
CA GLY A 47 20.83 -8.50 27.53
C GLY A 47 21.18 -6.99 27.63
N PRO A 48 22.11 -6.59 28.53
CA PRO A 48 22.51 -5.20 28.69
C PRO A 48 23.19 -4.57 27.46
N HIS A 49 23.81 -5.39 26.61
CA HIS A 49 24.59 -4.94 25.44
C HIS A 49 23.84 -5.13 24.12
N CYS A 50 22.70 -5.80 24.16
CA CYS A 50 21.90 -6.18 23.00
C CYS A 50 21.60 -4.97 22.09
N ASN A 51 21.01 -3.92 22.66
CA ASN A 51 20.69 -2.72 21.89
C ASN A 51 21.94 -2.07 21.29
N SER A 52 23.00 -1.87 22.06
CA SER A 52 24.22 -1.21 21.57
C SER A 52 24.89 -2.00 20.44
N ILE A 53 24.99 -3.32 20.58
CA ILE A 53 25.56 -4.20 19.54
C ILE A 53 24.71 -4.15 18.28
N TRP A 54 23.38 -4.21 18.40
CA TRP A 54 22.47 -4.09 17.25
C TRP A 54 22.55 -2.72 16.57
N HIS A 55 22.71 -1.63 17.32
CA HIS A 55 22.91 -0.31 16.72
C HIS A 55 24.24 -0.25 15.96
N SER A 56 25.35 -0.69 16.55
CA SER A 56 26.65 -0.71 15.86
C SER A 56 26.63 -1.59 14.61
N LEU A 57 25.85 -2.68 14.61
CA LEU A 57 25.63 -3.52 13.44
C LEU A 57 24.89 -2.77 12.33
N ARG A 58 23.82 -2.04 12.66
CA ARG A 58 23.08 -1.22 11.69
C ARG A 58 23.92 -0.07 11.14
N ASP A 59 24.76 0.55 11.96
CA ASP A 59 25.65 1.62 11.51
C ASP A 59 26.73 1.11 10.55
N SER A 60 27.20 -0.12 10.77
CA SER A 60 28.20 -0.78 9.91
C SER A 60 27.60 -1.27 8.59
N TYR A 61 26.29 -1.49 8.55
CA TYR A 61 25.53 -1.96 7.41
C TYR A 61 24.27 -1.11 7.21
N PRO A 62 24.43 0.18 6.86
CA PRO A 62 23.30 1.07 6.70
C PRO A 62 22.43 0.56 5.55
N THR A 63 21.13 0.42 5.81
CA THR A 63 20.15 0.22 4.74
C THR A 63 20.28 1.40 3.79
N ARG A 64 20.53 1.14 2.50
CA ARG A 64 20.49 2.21 1.49
C ARG A 64 19.05 2.69 1.39
N ALA A 65 18.77 3.84 1.98
CA ALA A 65 17.47 4.48 1.86
C ALA A 65 17.12 4.66 0.38
N ASP A 66 16.12 3.92 -0.09
CA ASP A 66 15.58 4.03 -1.45
C ASP A 66 14.12 4.52 -1.40
N PRO A 67 13.90 5.85 -1.35
CA PRO A 67 12.56 6.42 -1.36
C PRO A 67 11.74 6.00 -2.60
N GLY A 68 12.42 5.67 -3.71
CA GLY A 68 11.77 5.31 -4.97
C GLY A 68 11.05 3.95 -4.92
N ARG A 69 11.40 3.07 -3.98
CA ARG A 69 10.70 1.79 -3.78
C ARG A 69 9.43 1.94 -2.99
N VAL A 70 9.46 2.78 -1.96
CA VAL A 70 8.27 3.07 -1.15
C VAL A 70 7.26 3.90 -1.95
N GLU A 71 7.71 4.77 -2.86
CA GLU A 71 6.82 5.56 -3.74
C GLU A 71 6.03 4.70 -4.73
N LYS A 72 6.52 3.50 -5.08
CA LYS A 72 5.82 2.58 -5.98
C LYS A 72 4.64 1.87 -5.32
N ILE A 73 4.55 1.92 -4.00
CA ILE A 73 3.48 1.29 -3.24
C ILE A 73 2.22 2.13 -3.42
N LYS A 74 1.21 1.54 -4.06
CA LYS A 74 -0.12 2.14 -4.20
C LYS A 74 -1.13 1.38 -3.36
N MET A 75 -2.20 2.06 -3.00
CA MET A 75 -3.35 1.44 -2.34
C MET A 75 -4.11 0.58 -3.36
N GLU A 76 -4.44 -0.66 -2.98
CA GLU A 76 -5.24 -1.56 -3.80
C GLU A 76 -6.74 -1.22 -3.67
N GLU A 77 -7.55 -1.55 -4.68
CA GLU A 77 -8.98 -1.18 -4.72
C GLU A 77 -9.80 -1.75 -3.56
N ASP A 78 -9.47 -2.95 -3.08
CA ASP A 78 -10.19 -3.68 -2.03
C ASP A 78 -9.52 -3.62 -0.64
N GLU A 79 -8.35 -3.00 -0.52
CA GLU A 79 -7.58 -2.96 0.73
C GLU A 79 -8.19 -1.99 1.75
N SER A 80 -8.20 -2.31 3.04
CA SER A 80 -8.59 -1.32 4.06
C SER A 80 -7.49 -0.27 4.24
N VAL A 81 -7.86 0.97 4.60
CA VAL A 81 -6.88 2.04 4.84
C VAL A 81 -5.89 1.66 5.95
N ALA A 82 -6.35 0.95 6.98
CA ALA A 82 -5.50 0.46 8.05
C ALA A 82 -4.45 -0.56 7.56
N GLU A 83 -4.86 -1.52 6.73
CA GLU A 83 -3.94 -2.49 6.12
C GLU A 83 -2.92 -1.80 5.20
N PHE A 84 -3.39 -0.85 4.39
CA PHE A 84 -2.54 -0.05 3.52
C PHE A 84 -1.47 0.72 4.32
N VAL A 85 -1.87 1.41 5.38
CA VAL A 85 -0.96 2.16 6.25
C VAL A 85 0.06 1.21 6.91
N LEU A 86 -0.38 0.06 7.44
CA LEU A 86 0.52 -0.93 8.03
C LEU A 86 1.54 -1.47 7.02
N ARG A 87 1.09 -1.77 5.80
CA ARG A 87 1.95 -2.22 4.70
C ARG A 87 2.99 -1.16 4.34
N LEU A 88 2.57 0.09 4.26
CA LEU A 88 3.46 1.20 3.96
C LEU A 88 4.45 1.47 5.10
N GLN A 89 4.04 1.38 6.37
CA GLN A 89 4.92 1.49 7.53
C GLN A 89 5.97 0.38 7.56
N LYS A 90 5.59 -0.85 7.21
CA LYS A 90 6.51 -1.98 7.12
C LYS A 90 7.54 -1.76 6.01
N ALA A 91 7.08 -1.38 4.81
CA ALA A 91 7.97 -1.07 3.70
C ALA A 91 8.89 0.12 4.00
N TRP A 92 8.40 1.14 4.69
CA TRP A 92 9.21 2.26 5.15
C TRP A 92 10.35 1.79 6.05
N ARG A 93 10.06 0.93 7.02
CA ARG A 93 11.10 0.40 7.93
C ARG A 93 12.14 -0.44 7.19
N GLU A 94 11.70 -1.25 6.22
CA GLU A 94 12.57 -2.11 5.44
C GLU A 94 13.48 -1.32 4.49
N GLU A 95 12.95 -0.30 3.81
CA GLU A 95 13.67 0.45 2.77
C GLU A 95 14.41 1.68 3.32
N MET A 96 13.86 2.39 4.31
CA MET A 96 14.48 3.59 4.90
C MET A 96 15.32 3.27 6.15
N GLY A 97 15.23 2.04 6.68
CA GLY A 97 16.03 1.56 7.81
C GLY A 97 15.65 2.14 9.18
N GLY A 98 14.65 3.02 9.24
CA GLY A 98 14.23 3.74 10.45
C GLY A 98 12.71 3.75 10.63
N ALA A 99 12.26 4.30 11.76
CA ALA A 99 10.83 4.49 12.00
C ALA A 99 10.31 5.70 11.21
N TRP A 100 9.04 5.68 10.83
CA TRP A 100 8.44 6.80 10.09
C TRP A 100 8.27 8.04 10.96
N ASP A 101 8.20 7.86 12.29
CA ASP A 101 7.97 8.89 13.29
C ASP A 101 9.23 9.41 13.98
N GLU A 102 10.41 8.90 13.61
CA GLU A 102 11.68 9.19 14.29
C GLU A 102 12.11 10.66 14.19
N THR A 103 11.85 11.31 13.04
CA THR A 103 12.15 12.73 12.83
C THR A 103 10.97 13.45 12.19
N ALA A 104 10.85 14.75 12.41
CA ALA A 104 9.82 15.57 11.76
C ALA A 104 9.92 15.52 10.22
N ALA A 105 11.13 15.39 9.68
CA ALA A 105 11.37 15.21 8.25
C ALA A 105 10.83 13.86 7.77
N SER A 106 11.15 12.76 8.47
CA SER A 106 10.61 11.41 8.18
C SER A 106 9.10 11.39 8.21
N GLN A 107 8.48 12.03 9.21
CA GLN A 107 7.02 12.14 9.32
C GLN A 107 6.40 12.89 8.14
N THR A 108 7.01 14.01 7.74
CA THR A 108 6.54 14.83 6.62
C THR A 108 6.66 14.06 5.30
N LEU A 109 7.80 13.41 5.07
CA LEU A 109 8.03 12.58 3.89
C LEU A 109 7.07 11.40 3.85
N PHE A 110 6.85 10.72 4.98
CA PHE A 110 5.90 9.61 5.08
C PHE A 110 4.48 10.05 4.74
N ARG A 111 4.01 11.18 5.28
CA ARG A 111 2.69 11.75 4.94
C ARG A 111 2.55 12.08 3.46
N MET A 112 3.59 12.65 2.86
CA MET A 112 3.62 12.94 1.42
C MET A 112 3.53 11.64 0.59
N MET A 113 4.22 10.59 1.02
CA MET A 113 4.22 9.28 0.36
C MET A 113 2.88 8.58 0.47
N VAL A 114 2.26 8.60 1.67
CA VAL A 114 0.90 8.13 1.90
C VAL A 114 -0.06 8.83 0.93
N LYS A 115 0.02 10.17 0.82
CA LYS A 115 -0.83 10.92 -0.10
C LYS A 115 -0.60 10.52 -1.56
N LYS A 116 0.67 10.43 -2.01
CA LYS A 116 1.00 10.04 -3.39
C LYS A 116 0.52 8.63 -3.77
N ALA A 117 0.44 7.73 -2.80
CA ALA A 117 0.01 6.36 -2.97
C ALA A 117 -1.52 6.19 -3.11
N LEU A 118 -2.30 7.22 -2.77
CA LEU A 118 -3.76 7.22 -2.91
C LEU A 118 -4.21 7.54 -4.36
N PRO A 119 -5.45 7.22 -4.75
CA PRO A 119 -6.01 7.61 -6.04
C PRO A 119 -6.00 9.14 -6.23
N ARG A 120 -5.79 9.61 -7.47
CA ARG A 120 -5.68 11.06 -7.77
C ARG A 120 -6.86 11.88 -7.27
N GLU A 121 -8.07 11.34 -7.41
CA GLU A 121 -9.30 12.00 -6.96
C GLU A 121 -9.34 12.19 -5.44
N VAL A 122 -8.74 11.28 -4.68
CA VAL A 122 -8.56 11.40 -3.22
C VAL A 122 -7.45 12.40 -2.91
N GLN A 123 -6.36 12.43 -3.69
CA GLN A 123 -5.28 13.41 -3.53
C GLN A 123 -5.78 14.84 -3.68
N ASP A 124 -6.60 15.11 -4.70
CA ASP A 124 -7.16 16.44 -4.97
C ASP A 124 -8.09 16.89 -3.83
N GLN A 125 -8.88 15.97 -3.27
CA GLN A 125 -9.74 16.26 -2.12
C GLN A 125 -8.92 16.51 -0.85
N LEU A 126 -7.82 15.77 -0.65
CA LEU A 126 -6.91 15.98 0.47
C LEU A 126 -6.12 17.30 0.36
N ASP A 127 -5.84 17.77 -0.85
CA ASP A 127 -5.21 19.10 -1.07
C ASP A 127 -6.11 20.26 -0.67
N THR A 128 -7.42 20.04 -0.64
CA THR A 128 -8.38 21.05 -0.17
C THR A 128 -8.36 21.20 1.36
N VAL A 129 -7.82 20.21 2.09
CA VAL A 129 -7.74 20.23 3.55
C VAL A 129 -6.55 21.06 4.02
N VAL A 130 -6.83 22.24 4.57
CA VAL A 130 -5.81 23.14 5.11
C VAL A 130 -5.12 22.50 6.32
N GLY A 131 -3.78 22.45 6.30
CA GLY A 131 -2.98 22.00 7.44
C GLY A 131 -2.93 20.49 7.63
N LEU A 132 -3.35 19.69 6.64
CA LEU A 132 -3.33 18.22 6.72
C LEU A 132 -1.93 17.68 7.08
N SER A 133 -0.87 18.28 6.53
CA SER A 133 0.52 17.89 6.79
C SER A 133 1.03 18.24 8.20
N THR A 134 0.35 19.13 8.92
CA THR A 134 0.72 19.58 10.28
C THR A 134 -0.13 18.94 11.38
N MET A 135 -1.23 18.26 11.03
CA MET A 135 -2.13 17.63 12.00
C MET A 135 -1.51 16.44 12.73
N ALA A 136 -2.10 16.04 13.85
CA ALA A 136 -1.71 14.81 14.54
C ALA A 136 -2.03 13.57 13.68
N TRP A 137 -1.25 12.50 13.85
CA TRP A 137 -1.40 11.27 13.07
C TRP A 137 -2.82 10.66 13.09
N PRO A 138 -3.52 10.56 14.24
CA PRO A 138 -4.88 10.00 14.26
C PRO A 138 -5.87 10.83 13.44
N THR A 139 -5.72 12.16 13.46
CA THR A 139 -6.56 13.06 12.67
C THR A 139 -6.25 12.96 11.18
N PHE A 140 -4.97 12.79 10.83
CA PHE A 140 -4.54 12.56 9.46
C PHE A 140 -5.12 11.25 8.90
N GLU A 141 -5.02 10.16 9.67
CA GLU A 141 -5.56 8.86 9.32
C GLU A 141 -7.08 8.90 9.15
N ALA A 142 -7.81 9.52 10.08
CA ALA A 142 -9.26 9.68 9.98
C ALA A 142 -9.70 10.43 8.71
N ASN A 143 -8.96 11.47 8.31
CA ASN A 143 -9.24 12.17 7.05
C ASN A 143 -9.02 11.25 5.84
N ILE A 144 -7.94 10.48 5.81
CA ILE A 144 -7.68 9.53 4.72
C ILE A 144 -8.82 8.50 4.64
N VAL A 145 -9.20 7.90 5.77
CA VAL A 145 -10.32 6.95 5.83
C VAL A 145 -11.58 7.57 5.25
N HIS A 146 -11.94 8.78 5.69
CA HIS A 146 -13.13 9.46 5.21
C HIS A 146 -13.12 9.70 3.70
N TYR A 147 -12.03 10.24 3.14
CA TYR A 147 -11.96 10.56 1.71
C TYR A 147 -11.86 9.31 0.83
N VAL A 148 -11.19 8.24 1.30
CA VAL A 148 -11.15 6.95 0.60
C VAL A 148 -12.54 6.31 0.58
N GLU A 149 -13.27 6.31 1.70
CA GLU A 149 -14.63 5.79 1.76
C GLU A 149 -15.59 6.60 0.88
N LEU A 150 -15.44 7.93 0.88
CA LEU A 150 -16.21 8.83 0.03
C LEU A 150 -15.97 8.53 -1.45
N HIS A 151 -14.72 8.31 -1.85
CA HIS A 151 -14.35 7.91 -3.21
C HIS A 151 -14.99 6.57 -3.59
N ARG A 152 -14.82 5.54 -2.75
CA ARG A 152 -15.43 4.22 -2.97
C ARG A 152 -16.96 4.27 -3.05
N ARG A 153 -17.59 5.21 -2.34
CA ARG A 153 -19.04 5.43 -2.44
C ARG A 153 -19.40 6.06 -3.79
N LYS A 154 -18.70 7.10 -4.21
CA LYS A 154 -18.90 7.76 -5.51
C LYS A 154 -18.69 6.79 -6.68
N GLU A 155 -17.66 5.97 -6.65
CA GLU A 155 -17.42 4.95 -7.68
C GLU A 155 -18.55 3.92 -7.75
N ARG A 156 -19.04 3.45 -6.59
CA ARG A 156 -20.19 2.53 -6.54
C ARG A 156 -21.46 3.16 -7.09
N GLU A 157 -21.70 4.43 -6.82
CA GLU A 157 -22.84 5.18 -7.36
C GLU A 157 -22.72 5.39 -8.86
N ALA A 158 -21.53 5.79 -9.34
CA ALA A 158 -21.25 5.97 -10.76
C ALA A 158 -21.40 4.65 -11.54
N LYS A 159 -20.91 3.53 -10.98
CA LYS A 159 -21.06 2.19 -11.57
C LYS A 159 -22.53 1.78 -11.67
N LYS A 160 -23.31 1.96 -10.60
CA LYS A 160 -24.76 1.70 -10.62
C LYS A 160 -25.50 2.56 -11.64
N ALA A 161 -25.14 3.83 -11.77
CA ALA A 161 -25.73 4.72 -12.77
C ALA A 161 -25.38 4.28 -14.20
N ALA A 162 -24.12 3.90 -14.44
CA ALA A 162 -23.67 3.36 -15.73
C ALA A 162 -24.40 2.06 -16.08
N ASP A 163 -24.50 1.11 -15.16
CA ASP A 163 -25.22 -0.14 -15.36
C ASP A 163 -26.71 0.11 -15.68
N SER A 164 -27.34 1.06 -14.98
CA SER A 164 -28.72 1.46 -15.26
C SER A 164 -28.88 2.06 -16.67
N LEU A 165 -27.97 2.94 -17.08
CA LEU A 165 -27.97 3.53 -18.42
C LEU A 165 -27.76 2.47 -19.51
N VAL A 166 -26.86 1.52 -19.29
CA VAL A 166 -26.63 0.38 -20.19
C VAL A 166 -27.89 -0.48 -20.32
N MET A 167 -28.55 -0.80 -19.19
CA MET A 167 -29.83 -1.52 -19.21
C MET A 167 -30.92 -0.76 -19.98
N GLN A 168 -31.03 0.56 -19.78
CA GLN A 168 -31.99 1.39 -20.50
C GLN A 168 -31.71 1.43 -22.00
N LEU A 169 -30.43 1.54 -22.39
CA LEU A 169 -29.99 1.51 -23.78
C LEU A 169 -30.35 0.16 -24.42
N HIS A 170 -30.04 -0.96 -23.76
CA HIS A 170 -30.41 -2.28 -24.26
C HIS A 170 -31.93 -2.44 -24.43
N LYS A 171 -32.72 -1.97 -23.45
CA LYS A 171 -34.18 -1.98 -23.56
C LYS A 171 -34.68 -1.15 -24.74
N ALA A 172 -34.09 0.04 -24.96
CA ALA A 172 -34.42 0.89 -26.09
C ALA A 172 -34.08 0.21 -27.43
N GLN A 173 -32.92 -0.43 -27.55
CA GLN A 173 -32.53 -1.19 -28.74
C GLN A 173 -33.49 -2.36 -29.03
N LEU A 174 -33.83 -3.16 -28.02
CA LEU A 174 -34.79 -4.25 -28.15
C LEU A 174 -36.17 -3.75 -28.58
N SER A 175 -36.64 -2.64 -28.01
CA SER A 175 -37.92 -2.04 -28.38
C SER A 175 -37.95 -1.54 -29.83
N LYS A 176 -36.86 -0.95 -30.33
CA LYS A 176 -36.72 -0.52 -31.73
C LYS A 176 -36.73 -1.72 -32.67
N LEU A 177 -36.02 -2.80 -32.33
CA LEU A 177 -36.02 -4.03 -33.12
C LEU A 177 -37.40 -4.69 -33.17
N ALA A 178 -38.14 -4.69 -32.06
CA ALA A 178 -39.50 -5.23 -32.01
C ALA A 178 -40.46 -4.44 -32.91
N ARG A 179 -40.42 -3.09 -32.84
CA ARG A 179 -41.23 -2.22 -33.71
C ARG A 179 -40.88 -2.42 -35.19
N ASN A 180 -39.60 -2.40 -35.54
CA ASN A 180 -39.16 -2.65 -36.92
C ASN A 180 -39.66 -4.01 -37.44
N LYS A 181 -39.67 -5.05 -36.61
CA LYS A 181 -40.24 -6.36 -36.99
C LYS A 181 -41.74 -6.30 -37.22
N GLN A 182 -42.49 -5.57 -36.40
CA GLN A 182 -43.93 -5.38 -36.59
C GLN A 182 -44.21 -4.62 -37.90
N ASP A 183 -43.52 -3.51 -38.15
CA ASP A 183 -43.68 -2.71 -39.38
C ASP A 183 -43.39 -3.54 -40.64
N ILE A 184 -42.35 -4.41 -40.60
CA ILE A 184 -42.04 -5.32 -41.70
C ILE A 184 -43.15 -6.37 -41.89
N MET A 185 -43.74 -6.88 -40.82
CA MET A 185 -44.84 -7.85 -40.91
C MET A 185 -46.11 -7.20 -41.46
N GLU A 186 -46.41 -5.97 -41.09
CA GLU A 186 -47.57 -5.23 -41.59
C GLU A 186 -47.42 -4.92 -43.09
N LYS A 187 -46.27 -4.40 -43.52
CA LYS A 187 -45.98 -4.19 -44.94
C LYS A 187 -46.11 -5.47 -45.77
N LYS A 188 -45.60 -6.60 -45.27
CA LYS A 188 -45.77 -7.91 -45.94
C LYS A 188 -47.22 -8.37 -46.01
N LYS A 189 -48.06 -8.05 -45.02
CA LYS A 189 -49.50 -8.35 -45.06
C LYS A 189 -50.22 -7.49 -46.08
N GLU A 190 -49.90 -6.19 -46.13
CA GLU A 190 -50.46 -5.26 -47.10
C GLU A 190 -50.08 -5.63 -48.54
N GLU A 191 -48.83 -5.98 -48.79
CA GLU A 191 -48.35 -6.47 -50.10
C GLU A 191 -49.09 -7.74 -50.53
N LYS A 192 -49.27 -8.71 -49.63
CA LYS A 192 -50.05 -9.93 -49.91
C LYS A 192 -51.51 -9.61 -50.20
N MET A 193 -52.11 -8.66 -49.48
CA MET A 193 -53.49 -8.25 -49.70
C MET A 193 -53.67 -7.56 -51.06
N TRP A 194 -52.71 -6.71 -51.46
CA TRP A 194 -52.69 -6.08 -52.78
C TRP A 194 -52.49 -7.10 -53.91
N GLN A 195 -51.58 -8.06 -53.76
CA GLN A 195 -51.37 -9.14 -54.74
C GLN A 195 -52.62 -10.03 -54.90
N SER A 196 -53.31 -10.34 -53.80
CA SER A 196 -54.55 -11.13 -53.85
C SER A 196 -55.70 -10.38 -54.53
N LYS A 197 -55.76 -9.05 -54.43
CA LYS A 197 -56.75 -8.22 -55.13
C LYS A 197 -56.46 -8.11 -56.64
N GLN A 198 -55.20 -8.15 -57.04
CA GLN A 198 -54.81 -8.16 -58.46
C GLN A 198 -55.07 -9.49 -59.17
N GLN A 199 -55.21 -10.61 -58.45
CA GLN A 199 -55.54 -11.92 -59.01
C GLN A 199 -57.06 -12.18 -59.17
N CYS A 200 -57.93 -11.28 -58.72
CA CYS A 200 -59.39 -11.42 -58.80
C CYS A 200 -60.06 -10.57 -59.90
N TRP A 201 -59.28 -10.06 -60.85
CA TRP A 201 -59.73 -9.47 -62.12
C TRP A 201 -59.13 -10.25 -63.28
#